data_AF-A0AAJ2PH52-F1
#
_entry.id   AF-A0AAJ2PH52-F1
#
_cell.length_a   1.000
_cell.length_b   1.000
_cell.length_c   1.000
_cell.angle_alpha   90.00
_cell.angle_beta   90.00
_cell.angle_gamma   90.00
#
_symmetry.space_group_name_H-M   'P 1'
#
loop_
_entity.id
_entity.type
_entity.pdbx_description
1 polymer ?
#
loop_
_entity_poly.entity_id
_entity_poly.type
_entity_poly.pdbx_seq_one_letter_code
_entity_poly.pdbx_strand_id
1 'polypeptide(L)'
;MNKVKVDLQCPYCGFCKILKTASYRKGITCPTCKQAIFLSWATGVEGELDKHGCYFHAFEPFNIRKINQEFQGAFDDAPSRHPFIIRNKMRG
;
A
#
# COMPACT_ATOMS: atom_id res chain seq x y z
N MET A 1 -12.22 20.72 -16.82
CA MET A 1 -11.43 19.49 -16.55
C MET A 1 -12.27 18.57 -15.67
N ASN A 2 -12.61 17.38 -16.16
CA ASN A 2 -13.55 16.48 -15.47
C ASN A 2 -12.85 15.82 -14.27
N LYS A 3 -13.37 16.08 -13.07
CA LYS A 3 -12.88 15.44 -11.85
C LYS A 3 -13.59 14.10 -11.67
N VAL A 4 -12.82 13.06 -11.37
CA VAL A 4 -13.30 11.70 -11.13
C VAL A 4 -13.27 11.36 -9.64
N LYS A 5 -14.13 10.46 -9.19
CA LYS A 5 -14.16 9.99 -7.80
C LYS A 5 -13.03 8.99 -7.54
N VAL A 6 -12.44 9.12 -6.36
CA VAL A 6 -11.40 8.22 -5.83
C VAL A 6 -11.88 7.68 -4.51
N ASP A 7 -11.96 6.37 -4.33
CA ASP A 7 -12.05 5.79 -2.99
C ASP A 7 -10.65 5.75 -2.37
N LEU A 8 -10.36 6.70 -1.47
CA LEU A 8 -9.07 6.80 -0.81
C LEU A 8 -9.11 6.09 0.53
N GLN A 9 -8.26 5.08 0.71
CA GLN A 9 -8.03 4.35 1.96
C GLN A 9 -6.53 4.40 2.29
N CYS A 10 -6.12 5.41 3.06
CA CYS A 10 -4.71 5.69 3.27
C CYS A 10 -4.00 4.58 4.07
N PRO A 11 -2.99 3.88 3.49
CA PRO A 11 -2.29 2.79 4.17
C PRO A 11 -1.39 3.24 5.32
N TYR A 12 -1.12 4.55 5.43
CA TYR A 12 -0.21 5.10 6.44
C TYR A 12 -0.90 5.59 7.71
N CYS A 13 -2.13 6.13 7.60
CA CYS A 13 -2.82 6.77 8.73
C CYS A 13 -4.31 6.41 8.85
N GLY A 14 -4.82 5.52 7.99
CA GLY A 14 -6.22 5.07 8.06
C GLY A 14 -7.27 6.09 7.63
N PHE A 15 -6.87 7.22 7.01
CA PHE A 15 -7.83 8.16 6.43
C PHE A 15 -8.61 7.50 5.28
N CYS A 16 -9.92 7.35 5.44
CA CYS A 16 -10.80 6.72 4.46
C CYS A 16 -11.96 7.64 4.04
N LYS A 17 -11.93 8.17 2.82
CA LYS A 17 -13.01 9.00 2.23
C LYS A 17 -12.99 8.98 0.70
N ILE A 18 -14.15 9.20 0.10
CA ILE A 18 -14.25 9.47 -1.34
C ILE A 18 -13.78 10.90 -1.62
N LEU A 19 -12.76 11.03 -2.47
CA LEU A 19 -12.22 12.31 -2.94
C LEU A 19 -12.45 12.49 -4.44
N LYS A 20 -12.07 13.66 -4.96
CA LYS A 20 -12.13 13.97 -6.39
C LYS A 20 -10.75 14.40 -6.89
N THR A 21 -10.29 13.77 -7.97
CA THR A 21 -9.00 14.11 -8.63
C THR A 21 -9.18 14.17 -10.15
N ALA A 22 -8.13 14.52 -10.89
CA ALA A 22 -8.15 14.47 -12.35
C ALA A 22 -7.87 13.04 -12.85
N SER A 23 -8.55 12.61 -13.92
CA SER A 23 -8.49 11.24 -14.44
C SER A 23 -7.10 10.79 -14.92
N TYR A 24 -6.20 11.72 -15.28
CA TYR A 24 -4.85 11.41 -15.77
C TYR A 24 -3.80 11.29 -14.66
N ARG A 25 -4.17 11.51 -13.39
CA ARG A 25 -3.24 11.43 -12.27
C ARG A 25 -2.94 9.96 -11.94
N LYS A 26 -1.68 9.67 -11.62
CA LYS A 26 -1.23 8.33 -11.18
C LYS A 26 -1.16 8.18 -9.65
N GLY A 27 -1.26 9.28 -8.92
CA GLY A 27 -1.20 9.29 -7.47
C GLY A 27 -1.95 10.48 -6.87
N ILE A 28 -2.26 10.35 -5.58
CA ILE A 28 -2.93 11.36 -4.78
C ILE A 28 -2.24 11.48 -3.42
N THR A 29 -2.23 12.69 -2.86
CA THR A 29 -1.67 12.95 -1.52
C THR A 29 -2.76 12.80 -0.47
N CYS A 30 -2.49 12.02 0.58
CA CYS A 30 -3.38 11.93 1.73
C CYS A 30 -3.56 13.32 2.38
N PRO A 31 -4.79 13.80 2.61
CA PRO A 31 -4.99 15.12 3.23
C PRO A 31 -4.52 15.18 4.69
N THR A 32 -4.48 14.05 5.39
CA THR A 32 -4.06 13.95 6.80
C THR A 32 -2.54 13.82 6.93
N CYS A 33 -1.96 12.69 6.50
CA CYS A 33 -0.53 12.40 6.71
C CYS A 33 0.39 12.89 5.59
N LYS A 34 -0.15 13.48 4.53
CA LYS A 34 0.59 14.02 3.37
C LYS A 34 1.43 13.00 2.59
N GLN A 35 1.29 11.70 2.89
CA GLN A 35 1.92 10.63 2.11
C GLN A 35 1.27 10.48 0.74
N ALA A 36 2.06 10.09 -0.25
CA ALA A 36 1.59 9.81 -1.61
C ALA A 36 1.04 8.38 -1.72
N ILE A 37 -0.11 8.25 -2.37
CA ILE A 37 -0.85 7.00 -2.53
C ILE A 37 -1.07 6.78 -4.02
N PHE A 38 -0.92 5.54 -4.46
CA PHE A 38 -1.12 5.14 -5.85
C PHE A 38 -2.60 5.14 -6.22
N LEU A 39 -2.91 5.59 -7.44
CA LEU A 39 -4.25 5.54 -8.01
C LEU A 39 -4.34 4.33 -8.94
N SER A 40 -5.00 3.27 -8.49
CA SER A 40 -5.32 2.11 -9.31
C SER A 40 -6.70 2.27 -9.93
N TRP A 41 -6.90 1.80 -11.15
CA TRP A 41 -8.24 1.75 -11.77
C TRP A 41 -9.19 0.93 -10.90
N ALA A 42 -10.38 1.46 -10.60
CA ALA A 42 -11.31 0.84 -9.65
C ALA A 42 -11.78 -0.56 -10.09
N THR A 43 -11.87 -0.83 -11.40
CA THR A 43 -12.21 -2.14 -11.96
C THR A 43 -10.99 -2.90 -12.52
N GLY A 44 -9.79 -2.30 -12.44
CA GLY A 44 -8.61 -2.77 -13.15
C GLY A 44 -8.53 -2.32 -14.63
N VAL A 45 -9.59 -1.73 -15.17
CA VAL A 45 -9.67 -1.25 -16.56
C VAL A 45 -9.78 0.28 -16.58
N GLU A 46 -8.98 0.94 -17.42
CA GLU A 46 -9.06 2.39 -17.62
C GLU A 46 -10.40 2.77 -18.27
N GLY A 47 -11.05 3.83 -17.79
CA GLY A 47 -12.33 4.30 -18.35
C GLY A 47 -13.57 3.79 -17.61
N GLU A 48 -13.46 2.72 -16.84
CA GLU A 48 -14.59 2.09 -16.15
C GLU A 48 -14.78 2.60 -14.73
N LEU A 49 -16.05 2.64 -14.29
CA LEU A 49 -16.44 3.01 -12.94
C LEU A 49 -16.91 1.78 -12.17
N ASP A 50 -16.59 1.73 -10.88
CA ASP A 50 -17.12 0.70 -10.01
C ASP A 50 -18.62 0.92 -9.67
N LYS A 51 -19.20 -0.01 -8.90
CA LYS A 51 -20.59 0.05 -8.42
C LYS A 51 -20.92 1.29 -7.57
N HIS A 52 -19.91 2.00 -7.07
CA HIS A 52 -20.04 3.24 -6.29
C HIS A 52 -19.75 4.50 -7.12
N GLY A 53 -19.45 4.34 -8.41
CA GLY A 53 -19.09 5.41 -9.33
C GLY A 53 -17.67 5.94 -9.13
N CYS A 54 -16.78 5.17 -8.49
CA CYS A 54 -15.37 5.49 -8.33
C CYS A 54 -14.59 5.06 -9.57
N TYR A 55 -13.72 5.96 -10.03
CA TYR A 55 -12.81 5.71 -11.16
C TYR A 55 -11.48 5.13 -10.68
N PHE A 56 -11.08 5.53 -9.48
CA PHE A 56 -9.87 5.06 -8.84
C PHE A 56 -10.15 4.46 -7.46
N HIS A 57 -9.39 3.44 -7.12
CA HIS A 57 -9.13 3.05 -5.74
C HIS A 57 -7.71 3.45 -5.36
N ALA A 58 -7.51 3.81 -4.10
CA ALA A 58 -6.23 4.28 -3.60
C ALA A 58 -5.97 3.70 -2.21
N PHE A 59 -5.47 2.46 -2.18
CA PHE A 59 -5.12 1.71 -0.97
C PHE A 59 -3.63 1.36 -0.87
N GLU A 60 -2.85 1.61 -1.93
CA GLU A 60 -1.43 1.25 -1.97
C GLU A 60 -0.49 2.45 -1.82
N PRO A 61 0.65 2.29 -1.11
CA PRO A 61 1.76 3.22 -1.16
C PRO A 61 2.15 3.60 -2.59
N PHE A 62 2.39 4.88 -2.84
CA PHE A 62 2.99 5.28 -4.11
C PHE A 62 4.42 4.71 -4.20
N ASN A 63 4.77 4.11 -5.34
CA ASN A 63 6.07 3.45 -5.56
C ASN A 63 6.41 2.33 -4.55
N ILE A 64 5.44 1.47 -4.21
CA ILE A 64 5.66 0.31 -3.33
C ILE A 64 6.89 -0.55 -3.71
N ARG A 65 7.23 -0.64 -5.00
CA ARG A 65 8.44 -1.35 -5.46
C ARG A 65 9.73 -0.79 -4.85
N LYS A 66 9.84 0.54 -4.74
CA LYS A 66 11.01 1.19 -4.15
C LYS A 66 11.07 0.92 -2.64
N ILE A 67 9.93 0.98 -1.96
CA ILE A 67 9.83 0.63 -0.53
C ILE A 67 10.31 -0.81 -0.33
N ASN A 68 9.80 -1.77 -1.10
CA ASN A 68 10.20 -3.17 -0.95
C ASN A 68 11.71 -3.41 -1.17
N GLN A 69 12.35 -2.66 -2.07
CA GLN A 69 13.81 -2.73 -2.28
C GLN A 69 14.60 -2.29 -1.05
N GLU A 70 14.14 -1.28 -0.31
CA GLU A 70 14.80 -0.80 0.91
C GLU A 70 14.80 -1.86 2.02
N PHE A 71 13.84 -2.80 2.01
CA PHE A 71 13.69 -3.85 3.02
C PHE A 71 14.08 -5.25 2.52
N GLN A 72 14.71 -5.37 1.35
CA GLN A 72 14.96 -6.67 0.73
C GLN A 72 15.78 -7.63 1.61
N GLY A 73 16.67 -7.11 2.45
CA GLY A 73 17.46 -7.90 3.41
C GLY A 73 17.01 -7.80 4.87
N ALA A 74 15.83 -7.25 5.15
CA ALA A 74 15.34 -7.06 6.52
C ALA A 74 15.13 -8.38 7.29
N PHE A 75 14.99 -9.48 6.55
CA PHE A 75 14.82 -10.83 7.08
C PHE A 75 15.99 -11.75 6.74
N ASP A 76 17.09 -11.22 6.19
CA ASP A 76 18.28 -12.01 5.96
C ASP A 76 18.85 -12.42 7.33
N ASP A 77 19.08 -13.71 7.53
CA ASP A 77 19.68 -14.22 8.75
C ASP A 77 21.08 -13.61 8.92
N ALA A 78 21.25 -12.78 9.96
CA ALA A 78 22.59 -12.49 10.44
C ALA A 78 23.21 -13.82 10.89
N PRO A 79 24.45 -14.16 10.47
CA PRO A 79 25.09 -15.39 10.91
C PRO A 79 25.08 -15.44 12.44
N SER A 80 24.43 -16.47 12.99
CA SER A 80 24.22 -16.60 14.43
C SER A 80 25.59 -16.61 15.12
N ARG A 81 25.90 -15.58 15.92
CA ARG A 81 27.16 -15.54 16.68
C ARG A 81 27.22 -16.58 17.81
N HIS A 82 26.09 -17.21 18.14
CA HIS A 82 26.00 -18.22 19.18
C HIS A 82 25.13 -19.40 18.73
N PRO A 83 25.70 -20.61 18.61
CA PRO A 83 24.90 -21.82 18.45
C PRO A 83 24.12 -22.05 19.74
N PHE A 84 22.80 -21.90 19.71
CA PHE A 84 21.94 -22.31 20.82
C PHE A 84 21.68 -23.82 20.70
N ILE A 85 21.99 -24.56 21.77
CA ILE A 85 21.71 -25.99 21.84
C ILE A 85 20.30 -26.16 22.42
N ILE A 86 19.36 -26.67 21.62
CA ILE A 86 18.05 -27.09 22.11
C ILE A 86 18.23 -28.35 22.94
N ARG A 87 18.04 -28.25 24.26
CA ARG A 87 18.08 -29.41 25.15
C ARG A 87 16.75 -30.16 25.06
N ASN A 88 16.76 -31.35 24.47
CA ASN A 88 15.63 -32.28 24.54
C ASN A 88 15.46 -32.76 25.99
N LYS A 89 14.42 -32.26 26.67
CA LYS A 89 14.04 -32.73 28.00
C LYS A 89 13.36 -34.10 27.81
N MET A 90 14.10 -35.19 27.98
CA MET A 90 13.49 -36.52 28.08
C MET A 90 12.55 -36.51 29.28
N ARG A 91 11.24 -36.63 29.03
CA ARG A 91 10.24 -36.92 30.06
C ARG A 91 10.42 -38.39 30.46
N GLY A 92 10.93 -38.61 31.67
CA GLY A 92 10.85 -39.90 32.36
C GLY A 92 9.48 -40.11 32.97
#